data_AF-A0A5J4P5K1-F1
#
_entry.id   AF-A0A5J4P5K1-F1
#
_cell.length_a   1.000
_cell.length_b   1.000
_cell.length_c   1.000
_cell.angle_alpha   90.00
_cell.angle_beta   90.00
_cell.angle_gamma   90.00
#
_symmetry.space_group_name_H-M   'P 1'
#
loop_
_entity.id
_entity.type
_entity.pdbx_description
1 polymer ?
#
loop_
_entity_poly.entity_id
_entity_poly.type
_entity_poly.pdbx_seq_one_letter_code
_entity_poly.pdbx_strand_id
1 'polypeptide(L)'
;WEGEPNIDWRLPAKAMIATPHIAGYSADGKANATRMSLEAIGRYFGINASFEITPPAPENAVIYANSYEEALLRIYNPQTDSEALKANPDDFERLRGNYPLRREEVGYKIVV
;
A
#
# COMPACT_ATOMS: atom_id res chain seq x y z
N TRP A 1 -8.98 6.74 -11.46
CA TRP A 1 -9.93 7.80 -11.82
C TRP A 1 -9.69 8.20 -13.27
N GLU A 2 -10.73 8.62 -14.00
CA GLU A 2 -10.51 9.25 -15.30
C GLU A 2 -9.85 10.63 -15.10
N GLY A 3 -8.88 10.98 -15.95
CA GLY A 3 -8.22 12.29 -15.93
C GLY A 3 -7.10 12.47 -14.90
N GLU A 4 -6.57 11.39 -14.29
CA GLU A 4 -5.46 11.49 -13.33
C GLU A 4 -4.26 12.31 -13.89
N PRO A 5 -3.64 13.19 -13.08
CA PRO A 5 -3.97 13.47 -11.67
C PRO A 5 -5.11 14.49 -11.47
N ASN A 6 -5.60 15.12 -12.54
CA ASN A 6 -6.63 16.17 -12.51
C ASN A 6 -8.05 15.58 -12.51
N ILE A 7 -8.38 14.84 -11.45
CA ILE A 7 -9.66 14.13 -11.32
C ILE A 7 -10.84 15.09 -11.12
N ASP A 8 -12.03 14.72 -11.59
CA ASP A 8 -13.25 15.46 -11.27
C ASP A 8 -13.65 15.23 -9.79
N TRP A 9 -13.44 16.25 -8.95
CA TRP A 9 -13.69 16.19 -7.50
C TRP A 9 -15.13 15.79 -7.12
N ARG A 10 -16.11 15.99 -8.01
CA ARG A 10 -17.52 15.69 -7.74
C ARG A 10 -17.76 14.19 -7.58
N LEU A 11 -16.92 13.35 -8.20
CA LEU A 11 -17.06 11.89 -8.12
C LEU A 11 -16.45 11.34 -6.82
N PRO A 12 -15.19 11.64 -6.43
CA PRO A 12 -14.66 11.31 -5.11
C PRO A 12 -15.56 11.75 -3.96
N ALA A 13 -16.17 12.93 -4.05
CA ALA A 13 -17.08 13.45 -3.02
C ALA A 13 -18.32 12.58 -2.78
N LYS A 14 -18.76 11.81 -3.78
CA LYS A 14 -19.93 10.92 -3.70
C LYS A 14 -19.57 9.45 -3.43
N ALA A 15 -18.31 9.08 -3.61
CA ALA A 15 -17.85 7.71 -3.41
C ALA A 15 -17.76 7.39 -1.90
N MET A 16 -18.08 6.14 -1.54
CA MET A 16 -17.88 5.65 -0.17
C MET A 16 -16.39 5.72 0.20
N ILE A 17 -15.54 5.14 -0.64
CA ILE A 17 -14.08 5.18 -0.56
C ILE A 17 -13.52 5.77 -1.85
N ALA A 18 -12.60 6.72 -1.73
CA ALA A 18 -11.96 7.37 -2.86
C ALA A 18 -10.45 7.58 -2.60
N THR A 19 -9.57 6.79 -3.20
CA THR A 19 -8.12 6.87 -2.93
C THR A 19 -7.31 7.32 -4.16
N PRO A 20 -6.14 7.95 -3.98
CA PRO A 20 -5.35 8.48 -5.10
C PRO A 20 -4.53 7.38 -5.80
N HIS A 21 -5.18 6.32 -6.26
CA HIS A 21 -4.52 5.21 -6.97
C HIS A 21 -3.34 4.58 -6.18
N ILE A 22 -3.59 4.26 -4.91
CA ILE A 22 -2.60 3.71 -3.96
C ILE A 22 -2.96 2.30 -3.46
N ALA A 23 -3.94 1.63 -4.05
CA ALA A 23 -4.42 0.33 -3.58
C ALA A 23 -3.28 -0.70 -3.45
N GLY A 24 -2.34 -0.70 -4.41
CA GLY A 24 -1.16 -1.58 -4.42
C GLY A 24 0.11 -1.00 -3.79
N TYR A 25 0.07 0.12 -3.06
CA TYR A 25 1.27 0.83 -2.56
C TYR A 25 1.84 0.22 -1.26
N SER A 26 1.80 -1.10 -1.07
CA SER A 26 2.47 -1.75 0.05
C SER A 26 4.00 -1.80 -0.14
N ALA A 27 4.74 -1.77 0.98
CA ALA A 27 6.18 -2.04 0.95
C ALA A 27 6.46 -3.49 0.54
N ASP A 28 5.60 -4.43 0.95
CA ASP A 28 5.64 -5.84 0.55
C ASP A 28 5.50 -6.01 -0.96
N GLY A 29 4.55 -5.31 -1.59
CA GLY A 29 4.37 -5.32 -3.04
C GLY A 29 5.59 -4.77 -3.79
N LYS A 30 6.22 -3.70 -3.28
CA LYS A 30 7.46 -3.14 -3.84
C LYS A 30 8.65 -4.10 -3.71
N ALA A 31 8.79 -4.75 -2.56
CA ALA A 31 9.82 -5.77 -2.32
C ALA A 31 9.62 -6.96 -3.27
N ASN A 32 8.37 -7.41 -3.42
CA ASN A 32 8.00 -8.50 -4.30
C ASN A 32 8.31 -8.19 -5.78
N ALA A 33 7.99 -6.98 -6.25
CA ALA A 33 8.31 -6.55 -7.61
C ALA A 33 9.82 -6.56 -7.89
N THR A 34 10.63 -6.12 -6.91
CA THR A 34 12.09 -6.17 -7.00
C THR A 34 12.59 -7.60 -7.09
N ARG A 35 12.11 -8.48 -6.20
CA ARG A 35 12.45 -9.92 -6.21
C ARG A 35 12.11 -10.54 -7.56
N MET A 36 10.89 -10.37 -8.06
CA MET A 36 10.45 -10.92 -9.35
C MET A 36 11.32 -10.43 -10.52
N SER A 37 11.72 -9.15 -10.50
CA SER A 37 12.59 -8.57 -11.52
C SER A 37 13.98 -9.18 -11.50
N LEU A 38 14.58 -9.33 -10.31
CA LEU A 38 15.88 -9.97 -10.13
C LEU A 38 15.85 -11.44 -10.54
N GLU A 39 14.78 -12.18 -10.23
CA GLU A 39 14.60 -13.57 -10.66
C GLU A 39 14.50 -13.69 -12.17
N ALA A 40 13.77 -12.78 -12.83
CA ALA A 40 13.64 -12.76 -14.28
C ALA A 40 14.99 -12.49 -14.97
N ILE A 41 15.75 -11.51 -14.47
CA ILE A 41 17.10 -11.20 -14.95
C ILE A 41 18.04 -12.39 -14.72
N GLY A 42 18.01 -12.98 -13.53
CA GLY A 42 18.84 -14.14 -13.18
C GLY A 42 18.59 -15.32 -14.12
N ARG A 43 17.32 -15.66 -14.38
CA ARG A 43 16.95 -16.70 -15.35
C ARG A 43 17.42 -16.38 -16.76
N TYR A 44 17.27 -15.13 -17.21
CA TYR A 44 17.62 -14.74 -18.57
C TYR A 44 19.13 -14.83 -18.84
N PHE A 45 19.96 -14.41 -17.88
CA PHE A 45 21.42 -14.40 -18.03
C PHE A 45 22.11 -15.65 -17.48
N GLY A 46 21.37 -16.62 -16.92
CA GLY A 46 21.94 -17.79 -16.27
C GLY A 46 22.71 -17.47 -14.99
N ILE A 47 22.38 -16.36 -14.32
CA ILE A 47 22.99 -15.96 -13.05
C ILE A 47 22.27 -16.66 -11.91
N ASN A 48 22.97 -17.53 -11.19
CA ASN A 48 22.46 -18.15 -9.98
C ASN A 48 22.79 -17.26 -8.76
N ALA A 49 21.88 -16.36 -8.43
CA ALA A 49 21.97 -15.50 -7.26
C ALA A 49 20.78 -15.74 -6.33
N SER A 50 21.05 -15.87 -5.03
CA SER A 50 20.03 -15.82 -3.98
C SER A 50 19.98 -14.41 -3.43
N PHE A 51 18.78 -13.85 -3.32
CA PHE A 51 18.55 -12.53 -2.76
C PHE A 51 17.34 -12.58 -1.84
N GLU A 52 17.47 -11.91 -0.71
CA GLU A 52 16.38 -11.69 0.23
C GLU A 52 15.99 -10.21 0.17
N ILE A 53 14.81 -9.93 -0.37
CA ILE A 53 14.28 -8.57 -0.45
C ILE A 53 13.19 -8.45 0.60
N THR A 54 13.54 -7.92 1.78
CA THR A 54 12.61 -7.72 2.88
C THR A 54 12.15 -6.26 2.98
N PRO A 55 10.84 -6.00 3.07
CA PRO A 55 10.36 -4.67 3.42
C PRO A 55 10.70 -4.35 4.89
N PRO A 56 10.90 -3.07 5.25
CA PRO A 56 11.14 -2.66 6.62
C PRO A 56 10.05 -3.15 7.57
N ALA A 57 10.42 -3.64 8.76
CA ALA A 57 9.45 -4.04 9.77
C ALA A 57 8.56 -2.84 10.19
N PRO A 58 7.27 -3.06 10.46
CA PRO A 58 6.44 -2.02 11.06
C PRO A 58 6.96 -1.69 12.46
N GLU A 59 6.79 -0.45 12.89
CA GLU A 59 7.20 -0.01 14.23
C GLU A 59 6.54 -0.84 15.34
N ASN A 60 5.27 -1.21 15.16
CA ASN A 60 4.53 -2.11 16.03
C ASN A 60 4.06 -3.34 15.24
N ALA A 61 4.81 -4.45 15.36
CA ALA A 61 4.53 -5.69 14.63
C ALA A 61 3.46 -6.58 15.27
N VAL A 62 2.88 -6.19 16.40
CA VAL A 62 1.81 -6.97 17.07
C VAL A 62 0.54 -6.14 17.11
N ILE A 63 -0.55 -6.68 16.58
CA ILE A 63 -1.88 -6.06 16.56
C ILE A 63 -2.78 -6.82 17.52
N TYR A 64 -3.19 -6.14 18.60
CA TYR A 64 -4.24 -6.60 19.49
C TYR A 64 -5.58 -6.02 19.02
N ALA A 65 -6.58 -6.87 18.83
CA ALA A 65 -7.91 -6.46 18.36
C ALA A 65 -8.99 -7.40 18.91
N ASN A 66 -10.26 -6.99 18.91
CA ASN A 66 -11.36 -7.84 19.38
C ASN A 66 -11.89 -8.79 18.29
N SER A 67 -11.53 -8.55 17.04
CA SER A 67 -11.83 -9.43 15.91
C SER A 67 -10.74 -9.33 14.85
N TYR A 68 -10.74 -10.27 13.92
CA TYR A 68 -9.82 -10.27 12.80
C TYR A 68 -10.07 -9.09 11.85
N GLU A 69 -11.33 -8.71 11.61
CA GLU A 69 -11.70 -7.56 10.79
C GLU A 69 -11.21 -6.24 11.41
N GLU A 70 -11.30 -6.11 12.74
CA GLU A 70 -10.71 -4.97 13.44
C GLU A 70 -9.18 -4.96 13.27
N ALA A 71 -8.52 -6.12 13.36
CA ALA A 71 -7.08 -6.21 13.14
C ALA A 71 -6.69 -5.77 11.72
N LEU A 72 -7.43 -6.20 10.69
CA LEU A 72 -7.20 -5.79 9.30
C LEU A 72 -7.35 -4.28 9.12
N LEU A 73 -8.36 -3.65 9.74
CA LEU A 73 -8.54 -2.20 9.69
C LEU A 73 -7.45 -1.45 10.48
N ARG A 74 -6.90 -2.04 11.55
CA ARG A 74 -5.73 -1.48 12.25
C ARG A 74 -4.45 -1.57 11.42
N ILE A 75 -4.30 -2.61 10.60
CA ILE A 75 -3.18 -2.77 9.66
C ILE A 75 -3.32 -1.75 8.52
N TYR A 76 -4.50 -1.67 7.92
CA TYR A 76 -4.79 -0.69 6.87
C TYR A 76 -6.27 -0.31 6.84
N ASN A 77 -6.55 0.94 7.17
CA ASN A 77 -7.86 1.55 6.98
C ASN A 77 -7.85 2.45 5.72
N PRO A 78 -8.47 2.04 4.60
CA PRO A 78 -8.53 2.86 3.39
C PRO A 78 -9.35 4.15 3.56
N GLN A 79 -10.13 4.27 4.63
CA GLN A 79 -10.87 5.49 4.96
C GLN A 79 -9.93 6.67 5.19
N THR A 80 -8.76 6.46 5.81
CA THR A 80 -7.76 7.52 6.04
C THR A 80 -7.24 8.10 4.73
N ASP A 81 -6.90 7.24 3.76
CA ASP A 81 -6.50 7.67 2.41
C ASP A 81 -7.66 8.34 1.68
N SER A 82 -8.89 7.87 1.94
CA SER A 82 -10.08 8.46 1.35
C SER A 82 -10.35 9.87 1.83
N GLU A 83 -10.19 10.12 3.12
CA GLU A 83 -10.38 11.43 3.72
C GLU A 83 -9.31 12.40 3.22
N ALA A 84 -8.05 11.94 3.11
CA ALA A 84 -6.96 12.75 2.58
C ALA A 84 -7.22 13.22 1.14
N LEU A 85 -7.66 12.32 0.24
CA LEU A 85 -8.00 12.71 -1.13
C LEU A 85 -9.23 13.62 -1.20
N LYS A 86 -10.29 13.30 -0.43
CA LYS A 86 -11.53 14.10 -0.43
C LYS A 86 -11.31 15.50 0.13
N ALA A 87 -10.39 15.67 1.08
CA ALA A 87 -10.06 16.97 1.67
C ALA A 87 -9.39 17.90 0.66
N ASN A 88 -8.52 17.38 -0.20
CA ASN A 88 -7.89 18.16 -1.28
C ASN A 88 -7.57 17.28 -2.50
N PRO A 89 -8.48 17.19 -3.49
CA PRO A 89 -8.25 16.39 -4.69
C PRO A 89 -7.03 16.80 -5.51
N ASP A 90 -6.63 18.08 -5.46
CA ASP A 90 -5.46 18.59 -6.18
C ASP A 90 -4.14 18.04 -5.61
N ASP A 91 -4.16 17.49 -4.38
CA ASP A 91 -3.01 16.83 -3.78
C ASP A 91 -2.77 15.41 -4.30
N PHE A 92 -3.47 14.95 -5.34
CA PHE A 92 -3.41 13.58 -5.88
C PHE A 92 -1.98 13.02 -5.97
N GLU A 93 -1.08 13.72 -6.69
CA GLU A 93 0.31 13.27 -6.85
C GLU A 93 1.12 13.43 -5.57
N ARG A 94 0.85 14.45 -4.76
CA ARG A 94 1.54 14.65 -3.47
C ARG A 94 1.23 13.51 -2.51
N LEU A 95 -0.02 13.04 -2.47
CA LEU A 95 -0.47 11.91 -1.65
C LEU A 95 0.16 10.59 -2.11
N ARG A 96 0.34 10.40 -3.43
CA ARG A 96 1.04 9.23 -3.98
C ARG A 96 2.53 9.26 -3.71
N GLY A 97 3.17 10.40 -3.97
CA GLY A 97 4.62 10.57 -3.84
C GLY A 97 5.11 10.48 -2.40
N ASN A 98 4.27 10.89 -1.43
CA ASN A 98 4.58 10.84 0.00
C ASN A 98 3.82 9.74 0.76
N TYR A 99 3.35 8.70 0.05
CA TYR A 99 2.58 7.63 0.67
C TYR A 99 3.42 6.89 1.73
N PRO A 100 2.89 6.63 2.94
CA PRO A 100 3.65 5.99 4.00
C PRO A 100 4.07 4.56 3.63
N LEU A 101 5.07 4.04 4.35
CA LEU A 101 5.48 2.64 4.25
C LEU A 101 4.42 1.74 4.91
N ARG A 102 3.32 1.49 4.19
CA ARG A 102 2.27 0.56 4.58
C ARG A 102 2.73 -0.87 4.40
N ARG A 103 2.57 -1.71 5.42
CA ARG A 103 2.81 -3.15 5.37
C ARG A 103 1.52 -3.92 5.08
N GLU A 104 1.66 -5.11 4.50
CA GLU A 104 0.57 -6.10 4.39
C GLU A 104 0.46 -6.93 5.68
N GLU A 105 -0.61 -7.73 5.79
CA GLU A 105 -0.90 -8.56 6.97
C GLU A 105 0.28 -9.44 7.39
N VAL A 106 1.01 -9.99 6.43
CA VAL A 106 2.23 -10.79 6.61
C VAL A 106 3.29 -10.08 7.49
N GLY A 107 3.27 -8.75 7.54
CA GLY A 107 4.16 -7.95 8.39
C GLY A 107 3.79 -7.94 9.88
N TYR A 108 2.65 -8.50 10.28
CA TYR A 108 2.11 -8.38 11.63
C TYR A 108 1.76 -9.74 12.24
N LYS A 109 1.91 -9.82 13.56
CA LYS A 109 1.31 -10.87 14.39
C LYS A 109 -0.01 -10.35 14.95
N ILE A 110 -1.12 -10.99 14.55
CA ILE A 110 -2.45 -10.66 15.05
C ILE A 110 -2.73 -11.47 16.32
N VAL A 111 -3.24 -10.79 17.35
CA VAL A 111 -3.74 -11.37 18.59
C VAL A 111 -5.18 -10.89 18.79
N VAL A 112 -6.11 -11.83 18.76
CA VAL A 112 -7.55 -11.61 18.97
C VAL A 112 -7.99 -12.30 20.26
#